data_AF-A0A2S7WMH0-F1
#
_entry.id   AF-A0A2S7WMH0-F1
#
_cell.length_a   1.000
_cell.length_b   1.000
_cell.length_c   1.000
_cell.angle_alpha   90.00
_cell.angle_beta   90.00
_cell.angle_gamma   90.00
#
_symmetry.space_group_name_H-M   'P 1'
#
loop_
_entity.id
_entity.type
_entity.pdbx_description
1 polymer ?
#
loop_
_entity_poly.entity_id
_entity_poly.type
_entity_poly.pdbx_seq_one_letter_code
_entity_poly.pdbx_strand_id
1 'polypeptide(L)'
;MSSFSQKKEELDSLPNNFDDYILVNPGDTITIKLNEITLLPKAKFKSREDIRYYLWFRRKVLKAYPYAKLASTRLDSLNARLERIPSKGKKRKYTKRIQKYIEGEFTNQIKKMTRTEGRILIKLIHRQTGKTAFDNIKGLRSGWKAFWYNTTANLFKLSLKDEYHPESINEDYLIEEILQRAFQDGVLNVQKSKLDFDFSKIITKNKANIDVEKYKMMFAKKKKVRIFKRRSGSG
;
A
#
# COMPACT_ATOMS: atom_id res chain seq x y z
N MET A 1 49.79 -24.85 6.20
CA MET A 1 48.87 -25.16 7.32
C MET A 1 47.66 -24.27 7.20
N SER A 2 46.55 -24.80 6.68
CA SER A 2 45.29 -24.07 6.57
C SER A 2 44.26 -24.85 7.37
N SER A 3 44.09 -24.48 8.63
CA SER A 3 43.09 -25.04 9.52
C SER A 3 41.71 -24.57 9.07
N PHE A 4 40.92 -25.47 8.49
CA PHE A 4 39.48 -25.25 8.36
C PHE A 4 38.86 -25.33 9.76
N SER A 5 38.48 -24.17 10.31
CA SER A 5 37.66 -24.11 11.52
C SER A 5 36.23 -24.44 11.14
N GLN A 6 35.81 -25.67 11.43
CA GLN A 6 34.42 -26.08 11.31
C GLN A 6 33.66 -25.44 12.47
N LYS A 7 32.82 -24.43 12.16
CA LYS A 7 31.84 -23.93 13.13
C LYS A 7 30.92 -25.10 13.49
N LYS A 8 30.95 -25.52 14.76
CA LYS A 8 29.95 -26.42 15.33
C LYS A 8 28.61 -25.70 15.26
N GLU A 9 27.75 -26.09 14.33
CA GLU A 9 26.33 -25.76 14.43
C GLU A 9 25.76 -26.67 15.52
N GLU A 10 25.41 -26.08 16.66
CA GLU A 10 24.70 -26.78 17.73
C GLU A 10 23.27 -27.07 17.24
N LEU A 11 23.05 -28.27 16.70
CA LEU A 11 21.74 -28.74 16.25
C LEU A 11 20.79 -29.09 17.41
N ASP A 12 21.31 -29.19 18.65
CA ASP A 12 20.58 -29.62 19.85
C ASP A 12 20.24 -28.48 20.83
N SER A 13 20.49 -27.22 20.45
CA SER A 13 20.17 -26.07 21.30
C SER A 13 18.68 -25.71 21.18
N LEU A 14 17.97 -25.66 22.31
CA LEU A 14 16.58 -25.22 22.35
C LEU A 14 16.45 -23.83 21.70
N PRO A 15 15.42 -23.60 20.87
CA PRO A 15 15.23 -22.32 20.20
C PRO A 15 15.10 -21.19 21.22
N ASN A 16 15.81 -20.08 20.99
CA ASN A 16 15.81 -18.90 21.88
C ASN A 16 14.42 -18.23 22.03
N ASN A 17 13.43 -18.65 21.25
CA ASN A 17 12.06 -18.16 21.32
C ASN A 17 11.07 -19.34 21.30
N PHE A 18 10.34 -19.52 22.40
CA PHE A 18 9.34 -20.57 22.56
C PHE A 18 7.93 -20.13 22.17
N ASP A 19 7.71 -18.85 21.84
CA ASP A 19 6.37 -18.30 21.53
C ASP A 19 5.72 -18.99 20.33
N ASP A 20 6.50 -19.59 19.43
CA ASP A 20 6.04 -20.28 18.22
C ASP A 20 5.91 -21.81 18.41
N TYR A 21 6.23 -22.36 19.59
CA TYR A 21 6.25 -23.80 19.85
C TYR A 21 5.22 -24.20 20.89
N ILE A 22 4.54 -25.33 20.65
CA ILE A 22 3.64 -25.95 21.61
C ILE A 22 4.35 -27.19 22.15
N LEU A 23 4.65 -27.20 23.45
CA LEU A 23 5.21 -28.37 24.13
C LEU A 23 4.11 -29.42 24.29
N VAL A 24 4.36 -30.64 23.84
CA VAL A 24 3.38 -31.73 23.77
C VAL A 24 3.96 -32.97 24.46
N ASN A 25 3.24 -33.53 25.42
CA ASN A 25 3.61 -34.81 26.04
C ASN A 25 2.93 -35.98 25.32
N PRO A 26 3.48 -37.21 25.41
CA PRO A 26 2.81 -38.41 24.92
C PRO A 26 1.43 -38.58 25.57
N GLY A 27 0.37 -38.45 24.79
CA GLY A 27 -1.03 -38.52 25.26
C GLY A 27 -1.79 -37.19 25.21
N ASP A 28 -1.11 -36.07 24.95
CA ASP A 28 -1.77 -34.76 24.82
C ASP A 28 -2.52 -34.64 23.48
N THR A 29 -3.70 -34.03 23.51
CA THR A 29 -4.45 -33.63 22.31
C THR A 29 -4.41 -32.12 22.14
N ILE A 30 -3.88 -31.64 21.02
CA ILE A 30 -3.76 -30.21 20.73
C ILE A 30 -4.79 -29.78 19.70
N THR A 31 -5.60 -28.80 20.06
CA THR A 31 -6.54 -28.15 19.14
C THR A 31 -5.88 -26.90 18.55
N ILE A 32 -5.40 -27.01 17.30
CA ILE A 32 -4.82 -25.88 16.58
C ILE A 32 -5.96 -25.05 15.97
N LYS A 33 -6.14 -23.81 16.44
CA LYS A 33 -7.01 -22.84 15.76
C LYS A 33 -6.26 -22.24 14.59
N LEU A 34 -6.59 -22.69 13.39
CA LEU A 34 -6.08 -22.09 12.15
C LEU A 34 -6.75 -20.74 11.92
N ASN A 35 -6.01 -19.82 11.30
CA ASN A 35 -6.59 -18.57 10.84
C ASN A 35 -7.62 -18.85 9.75
N GLU A 36 -8.80 -18.26 9.87
CA GLU A 36 -9.83 -18.34 8.83
C GLU A 36 -9.32 -17.66 7.54
N ILE A 37 -9.44 -18.36 6.41
CA ILE A 37 -9.05 -17.84 5.10
C ILE A 37 -10.32 -17.62 4.28
N THR A 38 -10.60 -16.36 3.96
CA THR A 38 -11.71 -16.01 3.06
C THR A 38 -11.34 -16.35 1.61
N LEU A 39 -11.96 -17.36 1.01
CA LEU A 39 -11.75 -17.66 -0.41
C LEU A 39 -12.38 -16.57 -1.28
N LEU A 40 -11.55 -15.87 -2.06
CA LEU A 40 -12.06 -14.88 -3.00
C LEU A 40 -12.60 -15.58 -4.26
N PRO A 41 -13.80 -15.19 -4.76
CA PRO A 41 -14.29 -15.68 -6.04
C PRO A 41 -13.31 -15.37 -7.17
N LYS A 42 -13.34 -16.19 -8.22
CA LYS A 42 -12.54 -15.95 -9.43
C LYS A 42 -12.93 -14.62 -10.07
N ALA A 43 -11.92 -13.80 -10.41
CA ALA A 43 -12.12 -12.54 -11.10
C ALA A 43 -12.80 -12.77 -12.47
N LYS A 44 -13.88 -12.02 -12.73
CA LYS A 44 -14.63 -12.08 -13.98
C LYS A 44 -14.28 -10.89 -14.86
N PHE A 45 -13.82 -11.17 -16.07
CA PHE A 45 -13.47 -10.16 -17.07
C PHE A 45 -14.48 -10.18 -18.21
N LYS A 46 -14.83 -9.02 -18.76
CA LYS A 46 -15.73 -8.93 -19.92
C LYS A 46 -15.02 -9.39 -21.20
N SER A 47 -13.72 -9.15 -21.31
CA SER A 47 -12.92 -9.52 -22.48
C SER A 47 -11.49 -9.93 -22.12
N ARG A 48 -10.81 -10.62 -23.04
CA ARG A 48 -9.38 -10.95 -22.91
C ARG A 48 -8.49 -9.71 -22.83
N GLU A 49 -8.90 -8.61 -23.46
CA GLU A 49 -8.14 -7.35 -23.43
C GLU A 49 -8.10 -6.75 -22.03
N ASP A 50 -9.21 -6.86 -21.29
CA ASP A 50 -9.35 -6.32 -19.93
C ASP A 50 -8.31 -6.90 -18.97
N ILE A 51 -7.91 -8.16 -19.18
CA ILE A 51 -6.86 -8.84 -18.41
C ILE A 51 -5.55 -8.04 -18.49
N ARG A 52 -5.19 -7.52 -19.67
CA ARG A 52 -3.94 -6.75 -19.85
C ARG A 52 -3.97 -5.45 -19.04
N TYR A 53 -5.10 -4.76 -19.04
CA TYR A 53 -5.29 -3.53 -18.27
C TYR A 53 -5.32 -3.80 -16.77
N TYR A 54 -5.96 -4.87 -16.34
CA TYR A 54 -5.95 -5.32 -14.95
C TYR A 54 -4.52 -5.66 -14.49
N LEU A 55 -3.75 -6.43 -15.26
CA LEU A 55 -2.36 -6.77 -14.92
C LEU A 55 -1.46 -5.52 -14.88
N TRP A 56 -1.67 -4.57 -15.79
CA TRP A 56 -1.00 -3.27 -15.72
C TRP A 56 -1.36 -2.53 -14.43
N PHE A 57 -2.64 -2.47 -14.06
CA PHE A 57 -3.11 -1.80 -12.85
C PHE A 57 -2.60 -2.50 -11.58
N ARG A 58 -2.60 -3.83 -11.55
CA ARG A 58 -1.99 -4.66 -10.50
C ARG A 58 -0.55 -4.26 -10.23
N ARG A 59 0.29 -4.13 -11.26
CA ARG A 59 1.68 -3.66 -11.08
C ARG A 59 1.75 -2.27 -10.43
N LYS A 60 0.80 -1.37 -10.73
CA LYS A 60 0.73 -0.03 -10.12
C LYS A 60 0.35 -0.11 -8.64
N VAL A 61 -0.61 -0.95 -8.28
CA VAL A 61 -1.03 -1.19 -6.89
C VAL A 61 0.10 -1.80 -6.08
N LEU A 62 0.70 -2.88 -6.56
CA LEU A 62 1.80 -3.57 -5.88
C LEU A 62 3.01 -2.65 -5.66
N LYS A 63 3.28 -1.75 -6.61
CA LYS A 63 4.37 -0.77 -6.46
C LYS A 63 4.02 0.33 -5.44
N ALA A 64 2.77 0.79 -5.37
CA ALA A 64 2.38 1.88 -4.47
C ALA A 64 2.21 1.41 -3.02
N TYR A 65 1.72 0.19 -2.79
CA TYR A 65 1.34 -0.29 -1.46
C TYR A 65 2.45 -0.28 -0.39
N PRO A 66 3.69 -0.74 -0.67
CA PRO A 66 4.75 -0.74 0.33
C PRO A 66 5.01 0.65 0.94
N TYR A 67 4.86 1.70 0.15
CA TYR A 67 5.04 3.09 0.60
C TYR A 67 3.90 3.55 1.52
N ALA A 68 2.65 3.16 1.22
CA ALA A 68 1.51 3.45 2.09
C ALA A 68 1.64 2.72 3.44
N LYS A 69 2.06 1.46 3.41
CA LYS A 69 2.33 0.68 4.61
C LYS A 69 3.42 1.32 5.46
N LEU A 70 4.56 1.65 4.85
CA LEU A 70 5.66 2.30 5.53
C LEU A 70 5.23 3.66 6.13
N ALA A 71 4.48 4.47 5.38
CA ALA A 71 3.97 5.75 5.88
C ALA A 71 3.09 5.55 7.13
N SER A 72 2.16 4.58 7.11
CA SER A 72 1.30 4.26 8.24
C SER A 72 2.10 3.81 9.47
N THR A 73 3.03 2.86 9.31
CA THR A 73 3.91 2.41 10.41
C THR A 73 4.73 3.56 10.99
N ARG A 74 5.26 4.45 10.14
CA ARG A 74 6.04 5.61 10.60
C ARG A 74 5.17 6.59 11.37
N LEU A 75 3.95 6.85 10.92
CA LEU A 75 3.00 7.72 11.62
C LEU A 75 2.60 7.14 12.98
N ASP A 76 2.29 5.84 13.05
CA ASP A 76 1.94 5.17 14.30
C ASP A 76 3.10 5.19 15.30
N SER A 77 4.31 4.89 14.83
CA SER A 77 5.52 4.97 15.66
C SER A 77 5.81 6.41 16.16
N LEU A 78 5.50 7.41 15.34
CA LEU A 78 5.65 8.82 15.70
C LEU A 78 4.62 9.20 16.76
N ASN A 79 3.36 8.83 16.59
CA ASN A 79 2.29 9.13 17.54
C ASN A 79 2.56 8.50 18.91
N ALA A 80 2.87 7.20 18.94
CA ALA A 80 3.20 6.48 20.17
C ALA A 80 4.40 7.10 20.94
N ARG A 81 5.40 7.61 20.21
CA ARG A 81 6.55 8.29 20.84
C ARG A 81 6.21 9.71 21.30
N LEU A 82 5.36 10.43 20.57
CA LEU A 82 4.92 11.77 20.96
C LEU A 82 4.05 11.76 22.22
N GLU A 83 3.29 10.70 22.45
CA GLU A 83 2.52 10.50 23.69
C GLU A 83 3.43 10.42 24.92
N ARG A 84 4.58 9.76 24.80
CA ARG A 84 5.56 9.58 25.90
C ARG A 84 6.39 10.83 26.23
N ILE A 85 6.34 11.87 25.40
CA ILE A 85 7.15 13.09 25.60
C ILE A 85 6.27 14.11 26.35
N PRO A 86 6.56 14.50 27.60
CA PRO A 86 5.69 15.44 28.32
C PRO A 86 5.79 16.87 27.78
N SER A 87 6.99 17.32 27.42
CA SER A 87 7.23 18.73 27.02
C SER A 87 6.78 19.01 25.57
N LYS A 88 5.95 20.04 25.40
CA LYS A 88 5.53 20.57 24.08
C LYS A 88 6.74 20.93 23.18
N GLY A 89 7.79 21.51 23.76
CA GLY A 89 9.01 21.87 23.03
C GLY A 89 9.77 20.64 22.51
N LYS A 90 9.90 19.61 23.37
CA LYS A 90 10.52 18.33 22.99
C LYS A 90 9.70 17.60 21.92
N LYS A 91 8.36 17.58 22.02
CA LYS A 91 7.46 17.07 20.97
C LYS A 91 7.75 17.74 19.63
N ARG A 92 7.77 19.08 19.60
CA ARG A 92 8.06 19.85 18.37
C ARG A 92 9.43 19.54 17.79
N LYS A 93 10.48 19.42 18.61
CA LYS A 93 11.85 19.06 18.16
C LYS A 93 11.89 17.64 17.59
N TYR A 94 11.20 16.70 18.23
CA TYR A 94 11.14 15.31 17.81
C TYR A 94 10.39 15.14 16.48
N THR A 95 9.18 15.71 16.38
CA THR A 95 8.38 15.77 15.15
C THR A 95 9.21 16.38 14.01
N LYS A 96 9.93 17.48 14.28
CA LYS A 96 10.84 18.12 13.33
C LYS A 96 11.93 17.17 12.80
N ARG A 97 12.55 16.36 13.65
CA ARG A 97 13.62 15.43 13.26
C ARG A 97 13.07 14.30 12.39
N ILE A 98 11.95 13.68 12.80
CA ILE A 98 11.33 12.60 12.02
C ILE A 98 10.88 13.12 10.65
N GLN A 99 10.22 14.28 10.61
CA GLN A 99 9.76 14.85 9.35
C GLN A 99 10.89 15.07 8.36
N LYS A 100 12.07 15.56 8.81
CA LYS A 100 13.25 15.74 7.94
C LYS A 100 13.75 14.40 7.37
N TYR A 101 13.74 13.35 8.18
CA TYR A 101 14.17 12.00 7.76
C TYR A 101 13.19 11.40 6.74
N ILE A 102 11.88 11.45 7.03
CA ILE A 102 10.83 11.00 6.10
C ILE A 102 10.90 11.79 4.79
N GLU A 103 11.14 13.09 4.88
CA GLU A 103 11.23 13.97 3.71
C GLU A 103 12.33 13.54 2.74
N GLY A 104 13.53 13.23 3.23
CA GLY A 104 14.63 12.79 2.36
C GLY A 104 14.33 11.47 1.63
N GLU A 105 13.92 10.45 2.38
CA GLU A 105 13.71 9.09 1.86
C GLU A 105 12.52 9.01 0.89
N PHE A 106 11.38 9.59 1.26
CA PHE A 106 10.14 9.43 0.50
C PHE A 106 10.03 10.37 -0.70
N THR A 107 10.61 11.57 -0.65
CA THR A 107 10.52 12.56 -1.74
C THR A 107 11.04 11.98 -3.05
N ASN A 108 12.20 11.33 -3.02
CA ASN A 108 12.84 10.77 -4.21
C ASN A 108 12.03 9.62 -4.81
N GLN A 109 11.40 8.80 -3.97
CA GLN A 109 10.59 7.67 -4.39
C GLN A 109 9.27 8.16 -5.03
N ILE A 110 8.60 9.12 -4.39
CA ILE A 110 7.35 9.71 -4.89
C ILE A 110 7.60 10.44 -6.22
N LYS A 111 8.72 11.16 -6.37
CA LYS A 111 9.08 11.82 -7.65
C LYS A 111 9.21 10.84 -8.82
N LYS A 112 9.63 9.60 -8.55
CA LYS A 112 9.77 8.54 -9.57
C LYS A 112 8.45 7.80 -9.84
N MET A 113 7.38 8.10 -9.10
CA MET A 113 6.10 7.45 -9.30
C MET A 113 5.42 7.94 -10.57
N THR A 114 4.80 6.99 -11.26
CA THR A 114 3.90 7.37 -12.35
C THR A 114 2.64 8.01 -11.81
N ARG A 115 1.94 8.61 -12.75
CA ARG A 115 0.71 9.32 -12.50
C ARG A 115 -0.34 8.54 -11.71
N THR A 116 -0.57 7.30 -12.14
CA THR A 116 -1.52 6.39 -11.52
C THR A 116 -1.00 5.87 -10.17
N GLU A 117 0.31 5.64 -10.03
CA GLU A 117 0.92 5.17 -8.77
C GLU A 117 0.74 6.20 -7.65
N GLY A 118 0.93 7.50 -7.93
CA GLY A 118 0.69 8.56 -6.96
C GLY A 118 -0.77 8.64 -6.48
N ARG A 119 -1.74 8.48 -7.40
CA ARG A 119 -3.17 8.39 -7.04
C ARG A 119 -3.44 7.22 -6.09
N ILE A 120 -2.96 6.03 -6.47
CA ILE A 120 -3.15 4.83 -5.65
C ILE A 120 -2.50 5.03 -4.28
N LEU A 121 -1.30 5.62 -4.22
CA LEU A 121 -0.62 5.90 -2.95
C LEU A 121 -1.47 6.78 -2.02
N ILE A 122 -2.04 7.89 -2.51
CA ILE A 122 -2.88 8.80 -1.71
C ILE A 122 -4.07 8.04 -1.11
N LYS A 123 -4.75 7.26 -1.94
CA LYS A 123 -5.89 6.41 -1.55
C LYS A 123 -5.50 5.35 -0.53
N LEU A 124 -4.37 4.67 -0.73
CA LEU A 124 -3.85 3.69 0.21
C LEU A 124 -3.38 4.31 1.53
N ILE A 125 -2.90 5.56 1.55
CA ILE A 125 -2.61 6.27 2.79
C ILE A 125 -3.90 6.43 3.61
N HIS A 126 -5.01 6.80 2.98
CA HIS A 126 -6.31 6.87 3.66
C HIS A 126 -6.72 5.51 4.22
N ARG A 127 -6.65 4.44 3.41
CA ARG A 127 -6.90 3.05 3.84
C ARG A 127 -6.08 2.65 5.07
N GLN A 128 -4.78 2.96 5.08
CA GLN A 128 -3.85 2.49 6.12
C GLN A 128 -3.78 3.38 7.37
N THR A 129 -4.21 4.64 7.27
CA THR A 129 -4.09 5.60 8.38
C THR A 129 -5.44 6.06 8.93
N GLY A 130 -6.53 5.83 8.20
CA GLY A 130 -7.86 6.34 8.53
C GLY A 130 -7.98 7.86 8.36
N LYS A 131 -6.95 8.52 7.81
CA LYS A 131 -6.90 9.98 7.60
C LYS A 131 -6.45 10.25 6.18
N THR A 132 -7.03 11.27 5.55
CA THR A 132 -6.61 11.63 4.18
C THR A 132 -5.14 12.02 4.15
N ALA A 133 -4.50 11.97 2.98
CA ALA A 133 -3.12 12.45 2.85
C ALA A 133 -3.03 13.92 3.28
N PHE A 134 -4.03 14.73 2.97
CA PHE A 134 -4.16 16.12 3.40
C PHE A 134 -4.11 16.26 4.93
N ASP A 135 -4.92 15.49 5.65
CA ASP A 135 -4.98 15.57 7.11
C ASP A 135 -3.69 15.08 7.77
N ASN A 136 -3.09 14.01 7.23
CA ASN A 136 -1.79 13.54 7.67
C ASN A 136 -0.69 14.59 7.47
N ILE A 137 -0.75 15.39 6.40
CA ILE A 137 0.26 16.43 6.13
C ILE A 137 -0.04 17.80 6.74
N LYS A 138 -1.26 18.04 7.25
CA LYS A 138 -1.71 19.34 7.78
C LYS A 138 -0.85 19.85 8.95
N GLY A 139 -0.26 18.94 9.74
CA GLY A 139 0.65 19.27 10.85
C GLY A 139 2.14 19.33 10.48
N LEU A 140 2.50 19.10 9.21
CA LEU A 140 3.89 18.97 8.78
C LEU A 140 4.52 20.32 8.40
N ARG A 141 5.86 20.33 8.26
CA ARG A 141 6.63 21.50 7.83
C ARG A 141 6.13 22.07 6.51
N SER A 142 6.31 23.38 6.33
CA SER A 142 5.95 24.10 5.10
C SER A 142 6.59 23.50 3.85
N GLY A 143 7.87 23.07 3.91
CA GLY A 143 8.56 22.45 2.78
C GLY A 143 7.91 21.14 2.32
N TRP A 144 7.57 20.25 3.25
CA TRP A 144 6.88 19.00 2.94
C TRP A 144 5.46 19.21 2.43
N LYS A 145 4.71 20.13 3.05
CA LYS A 145 3.40 20.55 2.53
C LYS A 145 3.54 21.04 1.09
N ALA A 146 4.46 21.97 0.83
CA ALA A 146 4.72 22.51 -0.49
C ALA A 146 5.14 21.40 -1.47
N PHE A 147 5.97 20.44 -1.07
CA PHE A 147 6.32 19.28 -1.90
C PHE A 147 5.07 18.50 -2.31
N TRP A 148 4.18 18.14 -1.37
CA TRP A 148 2.95 17.42 -1.70
C TRP A 148 2.01 18.25 -2.55
N TYR A 149 1.78 19.52 -2.21
CA TYR A 149 0.95 20.41 -3.02
C TYR A 149 1.49 20.58 -4.44
N ASN A 150 2.80 20.78 -4.61
CA ASN A 150 3.44 20.90 -5.92
C ASN A 150 3.41 19.57 -6.68
N THR A 151 3.65 18.45 -6.00
CA THR A 151 3.63 17.12 -6.61
C THR A 151 2.22 16.75 -7.06
N THR A 152 1.19 17.04 -6.27
CA THR A 152 -0.19 16.82 -6.67
C THR A 152 -0.63 17.83 -7.72
N ALA A 153 -0.31 19.12 -7.61
CA ALA A 153 -0.72 20.15 -8.56
C ALA A 153 -0.06 20.03 -9.94
N ASN A 154 1.26 19.77 -9.99
CA ASN A 154 1.99 19.65 -11.26
C ASN A 154 1.73 18.31 -11.96
N LEU A 155 1.40 17.28 -11.19
CA LEU A 155 1.25 15.94 -11.73
C LEU A 155 -0.22 15.55 -11.92
N PHE A 156 -1.20 16.15 -11.22
CA PHE A 156 -2.60 15.73 -11.29
C PHE A 156 -3.70 16.74 -10.93
N LYS A 157 -4.87 16.55 -11.53
CA LYS A 157 -6.16 16.85 -10.88
C LYS A 157 -6.48 15.83 -9.76
N LEU A 158 -5.52 15.48 -8.89
CA LEU A 158 -5.71 14.57 -7.76
C LEU A 158 -5.83 15.39 -6.50
N SER A 159 -6.77 15.02 -5.63
CA SER A 159 -6.92 15.67 -4.35
C SER A 159 -6.15 14.89 -3.30
N LEU A 160 -5.37 15.59 -2.48
CA LEU A 160 -4.82 15.01 -1.24
C LEU A 160 -5.92 14.63 -0.24
N LYS A 161 -7.14 15.10 -0.49
CA LYS A 161 -8.35 14.76 0.26
C LYS A 161 -9.10 13.57 -0.36
N ASP A 162 -8.55 12.91 -1.38
CA ASP A 162 -9.19 11.72 -1.96
C ASP A 162 -9.29 10.63 -0.90
N GLU A 163 -10.51 10.16 -0.68
CA GLU A 163 -10.83 9.08 0.25
C GLU A 163 -10.84 7.72 -0.47
N TYR A 164 -11.07 6.67 0.32
CA TYR A 164 -10.96 5.27 -0.11
C TYR A 164 -12.25 4.55 0.23
N HIS A 165 -13.05 4.27 -0.79
CA HIS A 165 -14.40 3.74 -0.68
C HIS A 165 -14.60 2.57 -1.66
N PRO A 166 -14.06 1.38 -1.34
CA PRO A 166 -14.18 0.21 -2.23
C PRO A 166 -15.63 -0.22 -2.47
N GLU A 167 -16.57 0.19 -1.63
CA GLU A 167 -18.00 -0.08 -1.75
C GLU A 167 -18.71 0.73 -2.85
N SER A 168 -18.19 1.90 -3.20
CA SER A 168 -18.85 2.87 -4.10
C SER A 168 -17.97 3.31 -5.27
N ILE A 169 -16.63 3.30 -5.10
CA ILE A 169 -15.68 3.73 -6.11
C ILE A 169 -15.02 2.51 -6.75
N ASN A 170 -15.28 2.31 -8.05
CA ASN A 170 -14.73 1.16 -8.79
C ASN A 170 -13.19 1.08 -8.76
N GLU A 171 -12.47 2.21 -8.83
CA GLU A 171 -11.00 2.19 -8.72
C GLU A 171 -10.54 1.67 -7.34
N ASP A 172 -11.26 1.98 -6.27
CA ASP A 172 -10.92 1.55 -4.91
C ASP A 172 -11.27 0.08 -4.71
N TYR A 173 -12.40 -0.36 -5.27
CA TYR A 173 -12.75 -1.77 -5.35
C TYR A 173 -11.64 -2.58 -6.04
N LEU A 174 -11.16 -2.13 -7.20
CA LEU A 174 -10.08 -2.81 -7.92
C LEU A 174 -8.77 -2.83 -7.11
N ILE A 175 -8.45 -1.74 -6.41
CA ILE A 175 -7.27 -1.68 -5.54
C ILE A 175 -7.42 -2.73 -4.43
N GLU A 176 -8.56 -2.77 -3.75
CA GLU A 176 -8.80 -3.69 -2.64
C GLU A 176 -8.78 -5.15 -3.13
N GLU A 177 -9.40 -5.44 -4.26
CA GLU A 177 -9.39 -6.76 -4.88
C GLU A 177 -7.97 -7.27 -5.15
N ILE A 178 -7.12 -6.40 -5.71
CA ILE A 178 -5.73 -6.71 -5.98
C ILE A 178 -4.93 -6.91 -4.67
N LEU A 179 -5.18 -6.07 -3.67
CA LEU A 179 -4.52 -6.19 -2.37
C LEU A 179 -4.87 -7.51 -1.69
N GLN A 180 -6.15 -7.85 -1.62
CA GLN A 180 -6.62 -9.06 -0.95
C GLN A 180 -6.05 -10.32 -1.62
N ARG A 181 -6.01 -10.36 -2.97
CA ARG A 181 -5.31 -11.44 -3.68
C ARG A 181 -3.81 -11.46 -3.39
N ALA A 182 -3.15 -10.31 -3.43
CA ALA A 182 -1.72 -10.23 -3.18
C ALA A 182 -1.33 -10.61 -1.74
N PHE A 183 -2.24 -10.43 -0.78
CA PHE A 183 -2.09 -10.92 0.59
C PHE A 183 -2.24 -12.44 0.66
N GLN A 184 -3.24 -13.00 -0.01
CA GLN A 184 -3.45 -14.45 -0.09
C GLN A 184 -2.29 -15.17 -0.78
N ASP A 185 -1.75 -14.57 -1.84
CA ASP A 185 -0.60 -15.10 -2.59
C ASP A 185 0.74 -14.90 -1.84
N GLY A 186 0.76 -14.25 -0.68
CA GLY A 186 1.98 -13.93 0.07
C GLY A 186 2.91 -12.92 -0.62
N VAL A 187 2.45 -12.25 -1.69
CA VAL A 187 3.23 -11.27 -2.47
C VAL A 187 3.44 -9.98 -1.67
N LEU A 188 2.47 -9.59 -0.84
CA LEU A 188 2.53 -8.39 -0.02
C LEU A 188 2.41 -8.73 1.47
N ASN A 189 3.20 -8.04 2.29
CA ASN A 189 3.06 -8.12 3.73
C ASN A 189 1.74 -7.48 4.17
N VAL A 190 0.87 -8.28 4.77
CA VAL A 190 -0.47 -7.87 5.19
C VAL A 190 -0.41 -6.67 6.15
N GLN A 191 -1.35 -5.75 5.99
CA GLN A 191 -1.66 -4.69 6.95
C GLN A 191 -3.16 -4.45 6.91
N LYS A 192 -3.80 -4.62 8.08
CA LYS A 192 -5.24 -4.40 8.24
C LYS A 192 -5.57 -2.94 7.92
N SER A 193 -6.64 -2.74 7.16
CA SER A 193 -7.20 -1.40 6.93
C SER A 193 -7.60 -0.76 8.25
N LYS A 194 -7.42 0.57 8.37
CA LYS A 194 -7.98 1.34 9.49
C LYS A 194 -9.40 1.82 9.23
N LEU A 195 -9.87 1.70 7.99
CA LEU A 195 -11.24 1.97 7.60
C LEU A 195 -12.12 0.73 7.85
N ASP A 196 -13.38 0.98 8.20
CA ASP A 196 -14.36 -0.06 8.45
C ASP A 196 -15.16 -0.36 7.17
N PHE A 197 -14.80 -1.45 6.49
CA PHE A 197 -15.56 -1.99 5.36
C PHE A 197 -15.38 -3.50 5.27
N ASP A 198 -16.42 -4.21 4.81
CA ASP A 198 -16.40 -5.65 4.59
C ASP A 198 -16.20 -5.97 3.12
N PHE A 199 -14.97 -6.31 2.74
CA PHE A 199 -14.63 -6.61 1.35
C PHE A 199 -15.33 -7.86 0.82
N SER A 200 -15.63 -8.85 1.68
CA SER A 200 -16.33 -10.08 1.28
C SER A 200 -17.75 -9.78 0.80
N LYS A 201 -18.44 -8.85 1.46
CA LYS A 201 -19.75 -8.36 1.01
C LYS A 201 -19.64 -7.56 -0.28
N ILE A 202 -18.63 -6.68 -0.38
CA ILE A 202 -18.42 -5.84 -1.56
C ILE A 202 -18.15 -6.68 -2.82
N ILE A 203 -17.24 -7.66 -2.74
CA ILE A 203 -16.90 -8.50 -3.88
C ILE A 203 -18.07 -9.37 -4.34
N THR A 204 -18.89 -9.84 -3.39
CA THR A 204 -20.10 -10.61 -3.67
C THR A 204 -21.15 -9.73 -4.37
N LYS A 205 -21.39 -8.52 -3.86
CA LYS A 205 -22.27 -7.52 -4.48
C LYS A 205 -21.84 -7.19 -5.92
N ASN A 206 -20.54 -7.01 -6.12
CA ASN A 206 -19.96 -6.74 -7.45
C ASN A 206 -19.80 -8.00 -8.31
N LYS A 207 -20.21 -9.18 -7.83
CA LYS A 207 -20.11 -10.48 -8.53
C LYS A 207 -18.71 -10.81 -9.03
N ALA A 208 -17.67 -10.35 -8.30
CA ALA A 208 -16.27 -10.46 -8.69
C ALA A 208 -15.94 -9.86 -10.09
N ASN A 209 -16.76 -8.93 -10.57
CA ASN A 209 -16.59 -8.32 -11.87
C ASN A 209 -15.41 -7.33 -11.84
N ILE A 210 -14.54 -7.39 -12.86
CA ILE A 210 -13.40 -6.50 -13.00
C ILE A 210 -13.69 -5.48 -14.11
N ASP A 211 -14.04 -4.26 -13.71
CA ASP A 211 -14.31 -3.15 -14.63
C ASP A 211 -13.09 -2.25 -14.80
N VAL A 212 -12.41 -2.36 -15.95
CA VAL A 212 -11.23 -1.56 -16.31
C VAL A 212 -11.52 -0.52 -17.40
N GLU A 213 -12.78 -0.20 -17.67
CA GLU A 213 -13.17 0.71 -18.77
C GLU A 213 -12.53 2.10 -18.65
N LYS A 214 -12.42 2.62 -17.43
CA LYS A 214 -11.71 3.89 -17.14
C LYS A 214 -10.30 3.89 -17.73
N TYR A 215 -9.57 2.77 -17.63
CA TYR A 215 -8.20 2.68 -18.13
C TYR A 215 -8.15 2.44 -19.63
N LYS A 216 -9.07 1.65 -20.20
CA LYS A 216 -9.21 1.50 -21.66
C LYS A 216 -9.37 2.85 -22.33
N MET A 217 -10.30 3.68 -21.83
CA MET A 217 -10.51 5.04 -22.31
C MET A 217 -9.26 5.92 -22.14
N MET A 218 -8.59 5.85 -20.99
CA MET A 218 -7.34 6.59 -20.75
C MET A 218 -6.26 6.26 -21.77
N PHE A 219 -6.04 4.96 -22.06
CA PHE A 219 -5.04 4.52 -23.03
C PHE A 219 -5.43 4.86 -24.47
N ALA A 220 -6.71 4.71 -24.83
CA ALA A 220 -7.24 5.13 -26.13
C ALA A 220 -7.01 6.63 -26.37
N LYS A 221 -7.30 7.48 -25.37
CA LYS A 221 -7.05 8.94 -25.44
C LYS A 221 -5.57 9.24 -25.65
N LYS A 222 -4.67 8.60 -24.89
CA LYS A 222 -3.22 8.76 -25.07
C LYS A 222 -2.75 8.34 -26.47
N LYS A 223 -3.27 7.24 -27.00
CA LYS A 223 -2.97 6.77 -28.36
C LYS A 223 -3.39 7.81 -29.41
N LYS A 224 -4.60 8.36 -29.31
CA LYS A 224 -5.10 9.42 -30.21
C LYS A 224 -4.20 10.66 -30.17
N VAL A 225 -3.84 11.15 -28.97
CA VAL A 225 -2.94 12.31 -28.79
C VAL A 225 -1.57 12.06 -29.42
N ARG A 226 -1.00 10.86 -29.25
CA ARG A 226 0.28 10.50 -29.86
C ARG A 226 0.23 10.49 -31.38
N ILE A 227 -0.85 9.98 -31.97
CA ILE A 227 -1.06 9.95 -33.42
C ILE A 227 -1.17 11.37 -33.97
N PHE A 228 -1.94 12.23 -33.30
CA PHE A 228 -2.10 13.64 -33.68
C PHE A 228 -0.74 14.38 -33.70
N LYS A 229 0.05 14.29 -32.62
CA LYS A 229 1.37 14.93 -32.52
C LYS A 229 2.35 14.48 -33.61
N ARG A 230 2.27 13.22 -34.04
CA ARG A 230 3.12 12.69 -35.12
C ARG A 230 2.76 13.28 -36.48
N ARG A 231 1.48 13.56 -36.73
CA ARG A 231 1.01 14.15 -37.99
C ARG A 231 1.28 15.65 -38.07
N SER A 232 1.28 16.36 -36.94
CA SER A 232 1.51 17.81 -36.87
C SER A 232 2.99 18.21 -36.81
N GLY A 233 3.90 17.26 -36.55
CA GLY A 233 5.35 17.50 -36.48
C GLY A 233 6.13 16.99 -37.70
N SER A 234 5.43 16.59 -38.76
CA SER A 234 5.99 16.11 -40.03
C SER A 234 5.58 17.01 -41.21
N GLY A 235 5.33 18.30 -40.93
CA GLY A 235 5.06 19.35 -41.88
C GLY A 235 5.85 20.59 -41.53
#